data_AF-A0A1I1WUY1-F1
#
_entry.id   AF-A0A1I1WUY1-F1
#
_cell.length_a   1.000
_cell.length_b   1.000
_cell.length_c   1.000
_cell.angle_alpha   90.00
_cell.angle_beta   90.00
_cell.angle_gamma   90.00
#
_symmetry.space_group_name_H-M   'P 1'
#
loop_
_entity.id
_entity.type
_entity.pdbx_description
1 polymer ?
#
loop_
_entity_poly.entity_id
_entity_poly.type
_entity_poly.pdbx_seq_one_letter_code
_entity_poly.pdbx_strand_id
1 'polypeptide(L)'
;MLKELIIGLATGALLAGSAFAGSYEVQMLNRSGTDTMVFEPAFLRIAPGDTVKFIATDKGHNAEIISGMIPDGAEPFQGKINEEIEVQLDVEGFYAVKCLPHFAMGMVMTIAVGTDEIPPEGYLEGRLPPRAKTRLAAQLEAL
;
A
#
# COMPACT_ATOMS: atom_id res chain seq x y z
N MET A 1 50.05 -38.20 -21.72
CA MET A 1 49.83 -37.24 -20.61
C MET A 1 49.04 -36.07 -21.20
N LEU A 2 47.73 -36.05 -20.91
CA LEU A 2 46.76 -35.10 -21.44
C LEU A 2 46.66 -33.94 -20.44
N LYS A 3 46.90 -32.70 -20.87
CA LYS A 3 46.51 -31.49 -20.13
C LYS A 3 46.65 -30.24 -20.99
N GLU A 4 45.77 -29.28 -20.69
CA GLU A 4 45.60 -27.94 -21.30
C GLU A 4 44.91 -27.97 -22.69
N LEU A 5 43.86 -27.20 -23.00
CA LEU A 5 43.36 -25.97 -22.41
C LEU A 5 41.86 -25.80 -22.73
N ILE A 6 41.10 -25.41 -21.72
CA ILE A 6 39.67 -25.08 -21.75
C ILE A 6 39.52 -23.62 -22.18
N ILE A 7 38.68 -23.32 -23.18
CA ILE A 7 37.90 -22.07 -23.22
C ILE A 7 36.49 -22.41 -23.72
N GLY A 8 35.66 -22.90 -22.80
CA GLY A 8 34.21 -22.94 -23.00
C GLY A 8 33.65 -21.58 -22.61
N LEU A 9 33.12 -20.83 -23.58
CA LEU A 9 32.33 -19.63 -23.34
C LEU A 9 31.01 -20.06 -22.68
N ALA A 10 30.98 -20.04 -21.35
CA ALA A 10 29.75 -20.25 -20.59
C ALA A 10 28.90 -18.98 -20.68
N THR A 11 27.98 -18.93 -21.65
CA THR A 11 26.91 -17.93 -21.70
C THR A 11 25.97 -18.18 -20.51
N GLY A 12 26.25 -17.53 -19.39
CA GLY A 12 25.33 -17.49 -18.26
C GLY A 12 24.07 -16.74 -18.67
N ALA A 13 23.02 -17.47 -19.03
CA ALA A 13 21.69 -16.90 -19.14
C ALA A 13 21.27 -16.44 -17.74
N LEU A 14 21.32 -15.13 -17.51
CA LEU A 14 20.65 -14.49 -16.39
C LEU A 14 19.16 -14.81 -16.55
N LEU A 15 18.67 -15.75 -15.74
CA LEU A 15 17.24 -15.91 -15.48
C LEU A 15 16.81 -14.66 -14.72
N ALA A 16 16.49 -13.59 -15.44
CA ALA A 16 15.69 -12.51 -14.91
C ALA A 16 14.33 -13.12 -14.59
N GLY A 17 14.09 -13.44 -13.32
CA GLY A 17 12.77 -13.83 -12.86
C GLY A 17 11.82 -12.69 -13.18
N SER A 18 10.83 -12.95 -14.02
CA SER A 18 9.73 -12.00 -14.22
C SER A 18 9.01 -11.84 -12.88
N ALA A 19 9.26 -10.75 -12.18
CA ALA A 19 8.39 -10.31 -11.10
C ALA A 19 7.07 -9.92 -11.75
N PHE A 20 6.03 -10.73 -11.55
CA PHE A 20 4.68 -10.36 -11.94
C PHE A 20 4.17 -9.37 -10.90
N ALA A 21 3.88 -8.14 -11.32
CA ALA A 21 3.17 -7.17 -10.49
C ALA A 21 1.77 -7.70 -10.18
N GLY A 22 1.45 -7.85 -8.91
CA GLY A 22 0.12 -8.16 -8.41
C GLY A 22 -0.83 -6.96 -8.54
N SER A 23 -2.13 -7.25 -8.58
CA SER A 23 -3.19 -6.25 -8.52
C SER A 23 -4.12 -6.58 -7.35
N TYR A 24 -4.38 -5.59 -6.51
CA TYR A 24 -5.19 -5.71 -5.30
C TYR A 24 -6.33 -4.72 -5.36
N GLU A 25 -7.53 -5.16 -5.01
CA GLU A 25 -8.69 -4.29 -4.93
C GLU A 25 -8.98 -3.89 -3.48
N VAL A 26 -9.31 -2.62 -3.29
CA VAL A 26 -9.75 -2.06 -2.02
C VAL A 26 -11.10 -1.40 -2.23
N GLN A 27 -12.13 -1.89 -1.54
CA GLN A 27 -13.48 -1.34 -1.59
C GLN A 27 -13.61 -0.13 -0.67
N MET A 28 -14.28 0.92 -1.15
CA MET A 28 -14.66 2.08 -0.35
C MET A 28 -16.13 1.95 0.07
N LEU A 29 -16.37 1.75 1.37
CA LEU A 29 -17.66 1.34 1.91
C LEU A 29 -18.20 2.29 2.98
N ASN A 30 -19.52 2.47 2.99
CA ASN A 30 -20.23 3.11 4.10
C ASN A 30 -20.21 2.25 5.37
N ARG A 31 -20.20 0.92 5.22
CA ARG A 31 -20.23 -0.05 6.33
C ARG A 31 -19.60 -1.39 5.94
N SER A 32 -18.86 -1.97 6.88
CA SER A 32 -18.46 -3.39 6.87
C SER A 32 -18.63 -3.94 8.29
N GLY A 33 -19.45 -4.99 8.43
CA GLY A 33 -19.87 -5.47 9.75
C GLY A 33 -20.49 -4.36 10.61
N THR A 34 -19.91 -4.12 11.79
CA THR A 34 -20.31 -3.05 12.72
C THR A 34 -19.59 -1.73 12.46
N ASP A 35 -18.51 -1.73 11.67
CA ASP A 35 -17.73 -0.55 11.36
C ASP A 35 -18.35 0.28 10.24
N THR A 36 -18.24 1.61 10.36
CA THR A 36 -18.69 2.55 9.32
C THR A 36 -17.51 3.30 8.71
N MET A 37 -17.69 3.74 7.47
CA MET A 37 -16.72 4.49 6.66
C MET A 37 -15.36 3.80 6.66
N VAL A 38 -15.23 2.76 5.84
CA VAL A 38 -14.07 1.86 5.84
C VAL A 38 -13.55 1.62 4.43
N PHE A 39 -12.24 1.40 4.36
CA PHE A 39 -11.63 0.68 3.25
C PHE A 39 -11.64 -0.82 3.58
N GLU A 40 -11.92 -1.67 2.62
CA GLU A 40 -11.87 -3.12 2.78
C GLU A 40 -11.07 -3.78 1.64
N PRO A 41 -9.96 -4.46 1.94
CA PRO A 41 -9.35 -4.58 3.27
C PRO A 41 -8.78 -3.25 3.79
N ALA A 42 -8.70 -3.11 5.12
CA ALA A 42 -8.15 -1.92 5.78
C ALA A 42 -6.61 -1.97 5.95
N PHE A 43 -6.00 -3.11 5.64
CA PHE A 43 -4.56 -3.31 5.60
C PHE A 43 -4.20 -4.16 4.38
N LEU A 44 -3.12 -3.79 3.70
CA LEU A 44 -2.52 -4.60 2.64
C LEU A 44 -1.01 -4.71 2.88
N ARG A 45 -0.46 -5.90 2.66
CA ARG A 45 0.98 -6.11 2.44
C ARG A 45 1.18 -6.59 1.01
N ILE A 46 1.97 -5.86 0.24
CA ILE A 46 2.19 -6.08 -1.19
C ILE A 46 3.67 -5.97 -1.56
N ALA A 47 4.07 -6.44 -2.74
CA ALA A 47 5.42 -6.29 -3.24
C ALA A 47 5.63 -4.94 -3.95
N PRO A 48 6.87 -4.43 -4.01
CA PRO A 48 7.20 -3.29 -4.87
C PRO A 48 6.78 -3.52 -6.32
N GLY A 49 6.15 -2.52 -6.92
CA GLY A 49 5.63 -2.56 -8.29
C GLY A 49 4.22 -3.14 -8.42
N ASP A 50 3.65 -3.67 -7.33
CA ASP A 50 2.24 -4.06 -7.27
C ASP A 50 1.33 -2.83 -7.36
N THR A 51 0.09 -3.09 -7.76
CA THR A 51 -0.92 -2.05 -7.99
C THR A 51 -2.11 -2.23 -7.05
N VAL A 52 -2.59 -1.12 -6.49
CA VAL A 52 -3.81 -1.08 -5.68
C VAL A 52 -4.89 -0.28 -6.40
N LYS A 53 -6.02 -0.92 -6.67
CA LYS A 53 -7.21 -0.31 -7.25
C LYS A 53 -8.25 -0.02 -6.16
N PHE A 54 -8.59 1.25 -5.99
CA PHE A 54 -9.63 1.68 -5.06
C PHE A 54 -10.98 1.69 -5.78
N ILE A 55 -11.88 0.82 -5.34
CA ILE A 55 -13.20 0.60 -5.95
C ILE A 55 -14.23 1.49 -5.26
N ALA A 56 -14.96 2.28 -6.04
CA ALA A 56 -16.03 3.15 -5.56
C ALA A 56 -17.33 2.35 -5.32
N THR A 57 -17.26 1.35 -4.45
CA THR A 57 -18.40 0.45 -4.13
C THR A 57 -19.60 1.23 -3.61
N ASP A 58 -19.35 2.12 -2.64
CA ASP A 58 -20.32 3.11 -2.18
C ASP A 58 -19.95 4.52 -2.65
N LYS A 59 -20.95 5.38 -2.81
CA LYS A 59 -20.74 6.80 -3.15
C LYS A 59 -20.35 7.61 -1.91
N GLY A 60 -19.57 8.66 -2.11
CA GLY A 60 -19.15 9.62 -1.09
C GLY A 60 -17.71 9.46 -0.62
N HIS A 61 -16.94 8.58 -1.26
CA HIS A 61 -15.59 8.24 -0.83
C HIS A 61 -14.53 8.65 -1.86
N ASN A 62 -13.31 8.88 -1.38
CA ASN A 62 -12.09 8.93 -2.19
C ASN A 62 -10.95 8.20 -1.47
N ALA A 63 -9.85 8.00 -2.18
CA ALA A 63 -8.59 7.53 -1.63
C ALA A 63 -7.51 8.62 -1.83
N GLU A 64 -6.86 9.01 -0.75
CA GLU A 64 -5.85 10.07 -0.72
C GLU A 64 -4.77 9.75 0.31
N ILE A 65 -3.51 10.02 -0.01
CA ILE A 65 -2.42 9.90 0.95
C ILE A 65 -2.57 10.89 2.11
N ILE A 66 -2.34 10.41 3.34
CA ILE A 66 -2.19 11.30 4.49
C ILE A 66 -0.83 11.99 4.36
N SER A 67 -0.84 13.31 4.24
CA SER A 67 0.39 14.12 4.09
C SER A 67 1.44 13.75 5.14
N GLY A 68 2.64 13.40 4.66
CA GLY A 68 3.78 13.01 5.50
C GLY A 68 3.75 11.56 6.02
N MET A 69 2.77 10.75 5.61
CA MET A 69 2.67 9.33 5.99
C MET A 69 2.78 8.43 4.75
N ILE A 70 3.89 8.60 4.04
CA ILE A 70 4.27 7.92 2.81
C ILE A 70 5.81 7.78 2.80
N PRO A 71 6.42 6.77 2.16
CA PRO A 71 7.88 6.65 2.11
C PRO A 71 8.55 7.83 1.39
N ASP A 72 9.78 8.13 1.80
CA ASP A 72 10.60 9.13 1.13
C ASP A 72 10.85 8.74 -0.33
N GLY A 73 10.57 9.67 -1.25
CA GLY A 73 10.72 9.44 -2.69
C GLY A 73 9.52 8.78 -3.37
N ALA A 74 8.46 8.41 -2.64
CA ALA A 74 7.21 7.96 -3.24
C ALA A 74 6.31 9.15 -3.64
N GLU A 75 5.63 9.02 -4.78
CA GLU A 75 4.70 10.05 -5.26
C GLU A 75 3.35 9.94 -4.53
N PRO A 76 2.83 11.04 -3.96
CA PRO A 76 1.52 11.02 -3.32
C PRO A 76 0.41 10.94 -4.37
N PHE A 77 -0.73 10.34 -3.99
CA PHE A 77 -1.93 10.32 -4.82
C PHE A 77 -3.15 10.88 -4.10
N GLN A 78 -4.09 11.40 -4.89
CA GLN A 78 -5.38 11.90 -4.43
C GLN A 78 -6.45 11.67 -5.50
N GLY A 79 -7.33 10.69 -5.28
CA GLY A 79 -8.53 10.50 -6.08
C GLY A 79 -9.62 11.52 -5.76
N LYS A 80 -10.47 11.81 -6.74
CA LYS A 80 -11.70 12.58 -6.56
C LYS A 80 -12.77 11.73 -5.88
N ILE A 81 -13.81 12.39 -5.37
CA ILE A 81 -14.97 11.71 -4.80
C ILE A 81 -15.66 10.86 -5.87
N ASN A 82 -15.91 9.59 -5.55
CA ASN A 82 -16.46 8.54 -6.43
C ASN A 82 -15.56 8.14 -7.61
N GLU A 83 -14.29 8.55 -7.62
CA GLU A 83 -13.34 8.10 -8.63
C GLU A 83 -12.73 6.76 -8.22
N GLU A 84 -12.71 5.81 -9.15
CA GLU A 84 -11.83 4.65 -9.03
C GLU A 84 -10.43 5.07 -9.50
N ILE A 85 -9.44 4.91 -8.62
CA ILE A 85 -8.04 5.14 -8.96
C ILE A 85 -7.28 3.83 -8.88
N GLU A 86 -6.27 3.71 -9.72
CA GLU A 86 -5.33 2.60 -9.73
C GLU A 86 -3.93 3.17 -9.52
N VAL A 87 -3.24 2.68 -8.48
CA VAL A 87 -1.96 3.23 -8.02
C VAL A 87 -0.93 2.12 -7.98
N GLN A 88 0.13 2.25 -8.80
CA GLN A 88 1.32 1.42 -8.69
C GLN A 88 2.20 1.93 -7.55
N LEU A 89 2.71 1.01 -6.72
CA LEU A 89 3.46 1.34 -5.52
C LEU A 89 4.86 0.70 -5.58
N ASP A 90 5.84 1.48 -6.05
CA ASP A 90 7.21 1.01 -6.27
C ASP A 90 8.15 1.19 -5.07
N VAL A 91 7.89 2.17 -4.21
CA VAL A 91 8.78 2.50 -3.09
C VAL A 91 8.38 1.69 -1.86
N GLU A 92 9.33 0.95 -1.29
CA GLU A 92 9.13 0.18 -0.06
C GLU A 92 8.78 1.08 1.13
N GLY A 93 7.99 0.53 2.05
CA GLY A 93 7.57 1.20 3.29
C GLY A 93 6.06 1.32 3.42
N PHE A 94 5.63 2.26 4.28
CA PHE A 94 4.24 2.38 4.71
C PHE A 94 3.53 3.60 4.12
N TYR A 95 2.35 3.36 3.57
CA TYR A 95 1.46 4.36 3.01
C TYR A 95 0.19 4.41 3.84
N ALA A 96 -0.10 5.55 4.47
CA ALA A 96 -1.39 5.77 5.11
C ALA A 96 -2.32 6.48 4.13
N VAL A 97 -3.46 5.85 3.86
CA VAL A 97 -4.49 6.38 2.97
C VAL A 97 -5.70 6.78 3.80
N LYS A 98 -6.31 7.92 3.47
CA LYS A 98 -7.57 8.40 4.04
C LYS A 98 -8.62 8.58 2.96
N CYS A 99 -9.88 8.54 3.37
CA CYS A 99 -10.96 9.19 2.64
C CYS A 99 -11.18 10.57 3.24
N LEU A 100 -10.99 11.63 2.45
CA LEU A 100 -10.96 13.01 2.92
C LEU A 100 -12.25 13.44 3.67
N PRO A 101 -13.47 13.22 3.14
CA PRO A 101 -14.70 13.57 3.87
C PRO A 101 -14.91 12.83 5.19
N HIS A 102 -14.32 11.64 5.31
CA HIS A 102 -14.59 10.69 6.40
C HIS A 102 -13.35 10.45 7.28
N PHE A 103 -12.29 11.26 7.11
CA PHE A 103 -11.04 11.08 7.83
C PHE A 103 -11.23 11.24 9.35
N ALA A 104 -12.00 12.25 9.77
CA ALA A 104 -12.35 12.45 11.17
C ALA A 104 -13.18 11.28 11.77
N MET A 105 -13.91 10.56 10.92
CA MET A 105 -14.67 9.37 11.29
C MET A 105 -13.80 8.10 11.31
N GLY A 106 -12.53 8.20 10.89
CA GLY A 106 -11.58 7.09 10.90
C GLY A 106 -11.56 6.26 9.62
N MET A 107 -12.00 6.79 8.48
CA MET A 107 -11.87 6.07 7.20
C MET A 107 -10.43 6.16 6.70
N VAL A 108 -9.62 5.18 7.11
CA VAL A 108 -8.20 5.09 6.83
C VAL A 108 -7.80 3.64 6.57
N MET A 109 -6.74 3.44 5.79
CA MET A 109 -6.07 2.16 5.63
C MET A 109 -4.55 2.33 5.63
N THR A 110 -3.84 1.23 5.83
CA THR A 110 -2.39 1.14 5.72
C THR A 110 -2.01 0.17 4.61
N ILE A 111 -1.11 0.57 3.73
CA ILE A 111 -0.48 -0.31 2.74
C ILE A 111 1.00 -0.42 3.11
N ALA A 112 1.48 -1.63 3.35
CA ALA A 112 2.88 -1.95 3.54
C ALA A 112 3.44 -2.54 2.24
N VAL A 113 4.41 -1.85 1.63
CA VAL A 113 5.11 -2.30 0.43
C VAL A 113 6.43 -2.91 0.86
N GLY A 114 6.63 -4.20 0.60
CA GLY A 114 7.79 -4.97 1.08
C GLY A 114 7.42 -6.07 2.07
N THR A 115 8.30 -7.07 2.22
CA THR A 115 8.04 -8.29 3.00
C THR A 115 8.27 -8.11 4.50
N ASP A 116 9.33 -7.39 4.88
CA ASP A 116 9.83 -7.34 6.26
C ASP A 116 9.81 -5.92 6.85
N GLU A 117 9.11 -5.01 6.17
CA GLU A 117 8.97 -3.63 6.61
C GLU A 117 8.24 -3.53 7.95
N ILE A 118 8.83 -2.77 8.88
CA ILE A 118 8.26 -2.37 10.15
C ILE A 118 7.92 -0.88 10.13
N PRO A 119 6.83 -0.43 10.80
CA PRO A 119 6.43 0.96 10.76
C PRO A 119 7.56 1.85 11.30
N PRO A 120 7.85 3.00 10.66
CA PRO A 120 8.88 3.89 11.16
C PRO A 120 8.53 4.42 12.55
N GLU A 121 9.55 4.75 13.34
CA GLU A 121 9.34 5.36 14.66
C GLU A 121 8.52 6.65 14.51
N GLY A 122 7.54 6.83 15.40
CA GLY A 122 6.66 8.00 15.34
C GLY A 122 5.66 8.01 14.17
N TYR A 123 5.47 6.92 13.42
CA TYR A 123 4.54 6.87 12.27
C TYR A 123 3.13 7.41 12.59
N LEU A 124 2.65 7.23 13.82
CA LEU A 124 1.33 7.71 14.29
C LEU A 124 1.37 9.04 15.05
N GLU A 125 2.48 9.77 15.05
CA GLU A 125 2.64 11.05 15.76
C GLU A 125 2.20 12.26 14.94
N GLY A 126 1.87 12.07 13.66
CA GLY A 126 1.29 13.10 12.81
C GLY A 126 -0.06 13.62 13.32
N ARG A 127 -0.55 14.70 12.69
CA ARG A 127 -1.85 15.30 13.01
C ARG A 127 -2.99 14.39 12.52
N LEU A 128 -3.32 13.41 13.35
CA LEU A 128 -4.36 12.42 13.09
C LEU A 128 -5.60 12.68 13.96
N PRO A 129 -6.83 12.63 13.39
CA PRO A 129 -8.03 12.53 14.19
C PRO A 129 -7.97 11.33 15.13
N PRO A 130 -8.49 11.41 16.37
CA PRO A 130 -8.36 10.33 17.35
C PRO A 130 -8.81 8.97 16.83
N ARG A 131 -9.96 8.91 16.14
CA ARG A 131 -10.52 7.66 15.60
C ARG A 131 -9.70 7.10 14.42
N ALA A 132 -9.11 7.97 13.60
CA ALA A 132 -8.18 7.55 12.55
C ALA A 132 -6.90 6.98 13.15
N LYS A 133 -6.33 7.62 14.18
CA LYS A 133 -5.15 7.12 14.90
C LYS A 133 -5.40 5.74 15.50
N THR A 134 -6.56 5.54 16.14
CA THR A 134 -6.94 4.22 16.70
C THR A 134 -7.02 3.14 15.62
N ARG A 135 -7.64 3.44 14.45
CA ARG A 135 -7.75 2.46 13.36
C ARG A 135 -6.41 2.17 12.69
N LEU A 136 -5.56 3.18 12.46
CA LEU A 136 -4.20 2.96 11.98
C LEU A 136 -3.39 2.10 12.96
N ALA A 137 -3.47 2.36 14.26
CA ALA A 137 -2.79 1.52 15.26
C ALA A 137 -3.25 0.05 15.18
N ALA A 138 -4.55 -0.20 15.12
CA ALA A 138 -5.09 -1.56 14.99
C ALA A 138 -4.66 -2.26 13.68
N GLN A 139 -4.51 -1.53 12.58
CA GLN A 139 -4.01 -2.07 11.31
C GLN A 139 -2.54 -2.52 11.41
N LEU A 140 -1.74 -1.83 12.21
CA LEU A 140 -0.32 -2.15 12.43
C LEU A 140 -0.10 -3.26 13.46
N GLU A 141 -1.07 -3.54 14.32
CA GLU A 141 -1.03 -4.72 15.21
C GLU A 141 -1.24 -6.03 14.44
N ALA A 142 -1.75 -5.96 13.20
CA ALA A 142 -2.00 -7.12 12.34
C ALA A 142 -0.80 -7.51 11.45
N LEU A 143 0.38 -6.92 11.69
CA LEU A 143 1.63 -7.20 10.97
C LEU A 143 2.18 -8.61 11.23
#